data_AF-A0A7K1GT17-F1
#
_entry.id   AF-A0A7K1GT17-F1
#
_cell.length_a   1.000
_cell.length_b   1.000
_cell.length_c   1.000
_cell.angle_alpha   90.00
_cell.angle_beta   90.00
_cell.angle_gamma   90.00
#
_symmetry.space_group_name_H-M   'P 1'
#
loop_
_entity.id
_entity.type
_entity.pdbx_description
1 polymer ?
#
loop_
_entity_poly.entity_id
_entity_poly.type
_entity_poly.pdbx_seq_one_letter_code
_entity_poly.pdbx_strand_id
1 'polypeptide(L)'
;METLGVVREDSVVTVTINQPKKKNAIDSTMWDGLTEIFREIAGNSADRVVVITGAGGDFCSGADLSGRGDTTVRNETASRNDVHQLAAMRRVNEACIALHKLPQPTIAKVRGVAVGAGCNLALGCDLVVAADNARFSEIFVRRGLSLDFGGSWVLPRRVGLHRAKELAFFGEIIGATDAYEMGLVNRVVADVEIDQFVDEWARKLAAGPPIALAQSKQLLNNSLNLTLEQALDDEAAAQTINFSTSDTAEAMRAFTEKRDPKFTGR
;
A
#
# COMPACT_ATOMS: atom_id res chain seq x y z
N MET A 1 -15.44 17.42 -7.97
CA MET A 1 -15.13 16.00 -8.27
C MET A 1 -14.44 15.45 -7.06
N GLU A 2 -14.84 14.26 -6.61
CA GLU A 2 -14.23 13.59 -5.46
C GLU A 2 -12.80 13.17 -5.82
N THR A 3 -11.81 13.58 -5.02
CA THR A 3 -10.37 13.38 -5.28
C THR A 3 -9.89 11.99 -4.88
N LEU A 4 -10.71 11.24 -4.14
CA LEU A 4 -10.54 9.83 -3.82
C LEU A 4 -11.85 9.12 -4.15
N GLY A 5 -11.78 7.91 -4.71
CA GLY A 5 -12.96 7.07 -4.99
C GLY A 5 -12.85 5.73 -4.29
N VAL A 6 -13.97 5.21 -3.79
CA VAL A 6 -14.04 3.89 -3.16
C VAL A 6 -15.17 3.10 -3.82
N VAL A 7 -14.85 1.93 -4.36
CA VAL A 7 -15.80 0.98 -4.94
C VAL A 7 -15.69 -0.35 -4.21
N ARG A 8 -16.83 -0.98 -3.88
CA ARG A 8 -16.92 -2.26 -3.18
C ARG A 8 -17.69 -3.26 -4.01
N GLU A 9 -17.03 -4.31 -4.46
CA GLU A 9 -17.61 -5.35 -5.30
C GLU A 9 -17.01 -6.70 -4.88
N ASP A 10 -17.85 -7.71 -4.65
CA ASP A 10 -17.42 -9.07 -4.31
C ASP A 10 -16.37 -9.15 -3.18
N SER A 11 -16.56 -8.38 -2.11
CA SER A 11 -15.64 -8.24 -0.96
C SER A 11 -14.26 -7.65 -1.29
N VAL A 12 -14.07 -7.11 -2.49
CA VAL A 12 -12.90 -6.33 -2.89
C VAL A 12 -13.22 -4.85 -2.80
N VAL A 13 -12.37 -4.09 -2.12
CA VAL A 13 -12.45 -2.63 -2.04
C VAL A 13 -11.40 -2.02 -2.95
N THR A 14 -11.83 -1.28 -3.97
CA THR A 14 -10.92 -0.52 -4.83
C THR A 14 -10.88 0.94 -4.39
N VAL A 15 -9.72 1.37 -3.89
CA VAL A 15 -9.42 2.77 -3.54
C VAL A 15 -8.68 3.41 -4.71
N THR A 16 -9.30 4.43 -5.32
CA THR A 16 -8.75 5.15 -6.48
C THR A 16 -8.34 6.55 -6.10
N ILE A 17 -7.07 6.90 -6.32
CA ILE A 17 -6.59 8.28 -6.23
C ILE A 17 -6.99 9.00 -7.52
N ASN A 18 -7.80 10.05 -7.43
CA ASN A 18 -8.51 10.64 -8.56
C ASN A 18 -8.13 12.12 -8.79
N GLN A 19 -6.86 12.36 -9.11
CA GLN A 19 -6.37 13.65 -9.63
C GLN A 19 -5.54 13.47 -10.92
N PRO A 20 -6.12 12.91 -12.00
CA PRO A 20 -5.35 12.50 -13.19
C PRO A 20 -4.61 13.67 -13.85
N LYS A 21 -5.17 14.88 -13.82
CA LYS A 21 -4.53 16.10 -14.37
C LYS A 21 -3.21 16.48 -13.67
N LYS A 22 -3.00 16.00 -12.44
CA LYS A 22 -1.79 16.16 -11.64
C LYS A 22 -1.08 14.83 -11.40
N LYS A 23 -1.32 13.82 -12.24
CA LYS A 23 -0.77 12.47 -12.07
C LYS A 23 -1.03 11.89 -10.68
N ASN A 24 -2.22 12.17 -10.16
CA ASN A 24 -2.69 11.71 -8.85
C ASN A 24 -1.83 12.18 -7.67
N ALA A 25 -1.24 13.37 -7.78
CA ALA A 25 -0.59 14.03 -6.64
C ALA A 25 -1.56 14.19 -5.46
N ILE A 26 -1.07 13.95 -4.25
CA ILE A 26 -1.87 13.88 -3.02
C ILE A 26 -1.64 15.14 -2.17
N ASP A 27 -2.71 15.89 -1.91
CA ASP A 27 -2.71 17.04 -1.00
C ASP A 27 -3.03 16.63 0.45
N SER A 28 -3.01 17.60 1.38
CA SER A 28 -3.27 17.34 2.80
C SER A 28 -4.66 16.75 3.08
N THR A 29 -5.68 17.19 2.35
CA THR A 29 -7.05 16.72 2.54
C THR A 29 -7.20 15.28 2.07
N MET A 30 -6.51 14.92 0.99
CA MET A 30 -6.47 13.54 0.53
C MET A 30 -5.70 12.62 1.48
N TRP A 31 -4.63 13.07 2.14
CA TRP A 31 -3.96 12.26 3.17
C TRP A 31 -4.89 11.95 4.35
N ASP A 32 -5.66 12.95 4.80
CA ASP A 32 -6.67 12.76 5.84
C ASP A 32 -7.78 11.79 5.34
N GLY A 33 -8.23 11.96 4.10
CA GLY A 33 -9.22 11.06 3.47
C GLY A 33 -8.75 9.61 3.32
N LEU A 34 -7.51 9.38 2.89
CA LEU A 34 -6.91 8.04 2.82
C LEU A 34 -6.83 7.38 4.20
N THR A 35 -6.48 8.16 5.23
CA THR A 35 -6.45 7.66 6.61
C THR A 35 -7.82 7.16 7.04
N GLU A 36 -8.88 7.95 6.78
CA GLU A 36 -10.25 7.57 7.13
C GLU A 36 -10.72 6.34 6.35
N ILE A 37 -10.51 6.30 5.04
CA ILE A 37 -10.86 5.17 4.18
C ILE A 37 -10.19 3.88 4.68
N PHE A 38 -8.89 3.90 4.98
CA PHE A 38 -8.19 2.71 5.46
C PHE A 38 -8.68 2.27 6.84
N ARG A 39 -9.04 3.20 7.74
CA ARG A 39 -9.62 2.85 9.05
C ARG A 39 -11.03 2.27 8.93
N GLU A 40 -11.85 2.80 8.04
CA GLU A 40 -13.18 2.27 7.73
C GLU A 40 -13.09 0.83 7.22
N ILE A 41 -12.21 0.59 6.24
CA ILE A 41 -11.98 -0.74 5.67
C ILE A 41 -11.48 -1.71 6.76
N ALA A 42 -10.54 -1.29 7.61
CA ALA A 42 -10.00 -2.15 8.67
C ALA A 42 -11.09 -2.64 9.64
N GLY A 43 -12.13 -1.85 9.88
CA GLY A 43 -13.25 -2.20 10.76
C GLY A 43 -14.37 -3.00 10.10
N ASN A 44 -14.37 -3.13 8.77
CA ASN A 44 -15.46 -3.76 8.03
C ASN A 44 -15.15 -5.22 7.66
N SER A 45 -15.82 -6.16 8.34
CA SER A 45 -15.65 -7.61 8.09
C SER A 45 -16.13 -8.09 6.71
N ALA A 46 -16.92 -7.29 5.97
CA ALA A 46 -17.31 -7.59 4.61
C ALA A 46 -16.20 -7.28 3.57
N ASP A 47 -15.27 -6.39 3.93
CA ASP A 47 -14.15 -5.99 3.10
C ASP A 47 -13.01 -6.99 3.32
N ARG A 48 -12.66 -7.78 2.30
CA ARG A 48 -11.68 -8.87 2.42
C ARG A 48 -10.34 -8.57 1.76
N VAL A 49 -10.31 -7.75 0.72
CA VAL A 49 -9.10 -7.38 -0.02
C VAL A 49 -9.19 -5.92 -0.42
N VAL A 50 -8.06 -5.22 -0.43
CA VAL A 50 -7.97 -3.83 -0.85
C VAL A 50 -7.09 -3.71 -2.09
N VAL A 51 -7.60 -3.09 -3.14
CA VAL A 51 -6.82 -2.69 -4.31
C VAL A 51 -6.65 -1.17 -4.26
N ILE A 52 -5.42 -0.68 -4.35
CA ILE A 52 -5.12 0.76 -4.45
C ILE A 52 -4.62 1.03 -5.88
N THR A 53 -5.16 2.06 -6.52
CA THR A 53 -4.80 2.46 -7.89
C THR A 53 -4.94 3.96 -8.10
N GLY A 54 -4.37 4.49 -9.18
CA GLY A 54 -4.60 5.86 -9.64
C GLY A 54 -5.54 5.91 -10.87
N ALA A 55 -6.29 7.00 -10.99
CA ALA A 55 -7.11 7.28 -12.17
C ALA A 55 -6.26 7.85 -13.32
N GLY A 56 -6.66 7.60 -14.57
CA GLY A 56 -6.09 8.28 -15.74
C GLY A 56 -4.66 7.88 -16.12
N GLY A 57 -4.24 6.65 -15.81
CA GLY A 57 -3.04 6.01 -16.37
C GLY A 57 -1.74 6.20 -15.59
N ASP A 58 -1.73 7.04 -14.55
CA ASP A 58 -0.63 7.15 -13.59
C ASP A 58 -1.10 6.66 -12.22
N PHE A 59 -0.24 6.07 -11.41
CA PHE A 59 -0.58 5.65 -10.05
C PHE A 59 -0.62 6.85 -9.10
N CYS A 60 0.53 7.47 -8.82
CA CYS A 60 0.65 8.63 -7.95
C CYS A 60 2.04 9.27 -8.07
N SER A 61 2.10 10.56 -8.37
CA SER A 61 3.35 11.32 -8.44
C SER A 61 3.87 11.84 -7.09
N GLY A 62 3.25 11.46 -5.98
CA GLY A 62 3.63 11.86 -4.62
C GLY A 62 2.86 13.08 -4.11
N ALA A 63 3.46 13.86 -3.21
CA ALA A 63 2.80 15.02 -2.61
C ALA A 63 2.55 16.14 -3.64
N ASP A 64 1.37 16.77 -3.59
CA ASP A 64 1.09 17.97 -4.38
C ASP A 64 1.87 19.18 -3.81
N LEU A 65 2.85 19.67 -4.57
CA LEU A 65 3.69 20.81 -4.21
C LEU A 65 3.22 22.13 -4.83
N SER A 66 2.14 22.14 -5.62
CA SER A 66 1.69 23.30 -6.41
C SER A 66 1.28 24.52 -5.58
N GLY A 67 1.08 24.38 -4.26
CA GLY A 67 0.81 25.48 -3.32
C GLY A 67 2.02 26.01 -2.53
N ARG A 68 3.22 25.43 -2.71
CA ARG A 68 4.44 25.78 -1.95
C ARG A 68 5.36 26.78 -2.67
N GLY A 69 5.07 27.08 -3.94
CA GLY A 69 5.95 27.79 -4.87
C GLY A 69 5.96 29.32 -4.83
N ASP A 70 5.60 29.96 -3.71
CA ASP A 70 5.72 31.42 -3.59
C ASP A 70 6.32 31.84 -2.24
N THR A 71 7.55 31.38 -1.99
CA THR A 71 8.36 31.82 -0.85
C THR A 71 9.46 32.80 -1.22
N THR A 72 9.63 33.13 -2.50
CA THR A 72 10.60 34.12 -2.99
C THR A 72 10.12 35.57 -2.85
N VAL A 73 8.84 35.79 -2.52
CA VAL A 73 8.31 37.10 -2.10
C VAL A 73 7.53 36.93 -0.79
N ARG A 74 8.23 36.52 0.27
CA ARG A 74 7.64 36.54 1.63
C ARG A 74 7.76 37.94 2.21
N ASN A 75 6.74 38.77 1.96
CA ASN A 75 6.44 39.88 2.86
C ASN A 75 6.20 39.32 4.26
N GLU A 76 6.90 39.88 5.24
CA GLU A 76 6.98 39.45 6.65
C GLU A 76 5.65 39.55 7.44
N THR A 77 4.50 39.70 6.78
CA THR A 77 3.24 40.11 7.43
C THR A 77 2.03 39.23 7.14
N ALA A 78 2.17 38.12 6.41
CA ALA A 78 1.03 37.21 6.17
C ALA A 78 1.09 35.98 7.09
N SER A 79 0.38 36.08 8.22
CA SER A 79 -0.03 34.97 9.07
C SER A 79 -0.82 33.93 8.24
N ARG A 80 -0.11 32.96 7.67
CA ARG A 80 -0.69 31.73 7.15
C ARG A 80 -0.46 30.68 8.22
N ASN A 81 -1.46 30.46 9.10
CA ASN A 81 -1.56 29.35 10.06
C ASN A 81 -0.28 28.50 10.13
N ASP A 82 0.66 28.92 11.00
CA ASP A 82 1.99 28.32 11.21
C ASP A 82 1.89 26.90 11.77
N VAL A 83 1.31 25.99 10.98
CA VAL A 83 1.42 24.57 11.27
C VAL A 83 2.85 24.20 10.96
N HIS A 84 3.65 24.02 12.02
CA HIS A 84 5.01 23.52 11.95
C HIS A 84 5.06 22.31 11.00
N GLN A 85 6.00 22.27 10.04
CA GLN A 85 5.99 21.25 8.98
C GLN A 85 6.02 19.80 9.53
N LEU A 86 6.59 19.60 10.72
CA LEU A 86 6.50 18.32 11.44
C LEU A 86 5.04 17.89 11.73
N ALA A 87 4.17 18.82 12.10
CA ALA A 87 2.75 18.54 12.31
C ALA A 87 2.03 18.23 11.00
N ALA A 88 2.42 18.85 9.88
CA ALA A 88 1.89 18.51 8.56
C ALA A 88 2.26 17.07 8.14
N MET A 89 3.49 16.62 8.47
CA MET A 89 3.92 15.23 8.23
C MET A 89 3.16 14.20 9.05
N ARG A 90 2.48 14.58 10.15
CA ARG A 90 1.63 13.64 10.89
C ARG A 90 0.52 13.06 10.02
N ARG A 91 -0.10 13.86 9.14
CA ARG A 91 -1.15 13.37 8.22
C ARG A 91 -0.64 12.27 7.29
N VAL A 92 0.54 12.50 6.72
CA VAL A 92 1.24 11.54 5.84
C VAL A 92 1.56 10.26 6.62
N ASN A 93 2.05 10.39 7.86
CA ASN A 93 2.37 9.26 8.72
C ASN A 93 1.12 8.48 9.15
N GLU A 94 0.02 9.14 9.50
CA GLU A 94 -1.24 8.48 9.88
C GLU A 94 -1.80 7.65 8.73
N ALA A 95 -1.77 8.17 7.49
CA ALA A 95 -2.18 7.41 6.30
C ALA A 95 -1.27 6.18 6.08
N CYS A 96 0.05 6.35 6.22
CA CYS A 96 1.01 5.24 6.11
C CYS A 96 0.76 4.16 7.17
N ILE A 97 0.52 4.56 8.43
CA ILE A 97 0.22 3.65 9.54
C ILE A 97 -1.12 2.94 9.31
N ALA A 98 -2.15 3.67 8.87
CA ALA A 98 -3.46 3.10 8.60
C ALA A 98 -3.40 2.04 7.50
N LEU A 99 -2.64 2.27 6.42
CA LEU A 99 -2.38 1.27 5.38
C LEU A 99 -1.70 0.01 5.94
N HIS A 100 -0.62 0.16 6.70
CA HIS A 100 0.13 -0.98 7.24
C HIS A 100 -0.65 -1.77 8.29
N LYS A 101 -1.62 -1.13 8.97
CA LYS A 101 -2.48 -1.76 9.97
C LYS A 101 -3.73 -2.44 9.40
N LEU A 102 -3.97 -2.37 8.09
CA LEU A 102 -5.08 -3.09 7.47
C LEU A 102 -4.91 -4.61 7.71
N PRO A 103 -5.88 -5.29 8.32
CA PRO A 103 -5.86 -6.75 8.44
C PRO A 103 -6.06 -7.43 7.07
N GLN A 104 -6.74 -6.76 6.13
CA GLN A 104 -6.93 -7.25 4.77
C GLN A 104 -5.60 -7.25 3.98
N PRO A 105 -5.38 -8.23 3.09
CA PRO A 105 -4.37 -8.14 2.04
C PRO A 105 -4.58 -6.91 1.16
N THR A 106 -3.49 -6.19 0.85
CA THR A 106 -3.49 -5.01 -0.01
C THR A 106 -2.70 -5.23 -1.30
N ILE A 107 -3.25 -4.80 -2.42
CA ILE A 107 -2.61 -4.85 -3.75
C ILE A 107 -2.49 -3.44 -4.31
N ALA A 108 -1.28 -2.99 -4.60
CA ALA A 108 -1.05 -1.82 -5.44
C ALA A 108 -1.14 -2.22 -6.92
N LYS A 109 -2.11 -1.66 -7.64
CA LYS A 109 -2.23 -1.77 -9.11
C LYS A 109 -1.56 -0.54 -9.74
N VAL A 110 -0.35 -0.69 -10.23
CA VAL A 110 0.51 0.43 -10.65
C VAL A 110 0.58 0.52 -12.17
N ARG A 111 0.08 1.64 -12.70
CA ARG A 111 0.31 2.09 -14.08
C ARG A 111 1.08 3.40 -14.07
N GLY A 112 1.83 3.69 -15.13
CA GLY A 112 2.52 4.97 -15.27
C GLY A 112 3.39 5.30 -14.06
N VAL A 113 3.35 6.54 -13.56
CA VAL A 113 4.26 6.97 -12.48
C VAL A 113 3.79 6.58 -11.08
N ALA A 114 4.71 6.02 -10.29
CA ALA A 114 4.64 5.88 -8.84
C ALA A 114 5.91 6.50 -8.23
N VAL A 115 5.81 7.73 -7.73
CA VAL A 115 6.99 8.56 -7.42
C VAL A 115 6.88 9.18 -6.02
N GLY A 116 8.00 9.24 -5.29
CA GLY A 116 8.08 9.82 -3.96
C GLY A 116 7.13 9.12 -2.99
N ALA A 117 6.30 9.89 -2.27
CA ALA A 117 5.26 9.34 -1.41
C ALA A 117 4.30 8.39 -2.15
N GLY A 118 4.10 8.58 -3.47
CA GLY A 118 3.31 7.67 -4.30
C GLY A 118 4.01 6.33 -4.56
N CYS A 119 5.33 6.33 -4.70
CA CYS A 119 6.12 5.10 -4.76
C CYS A 119 5.99 4.33 -3.44
N ASN A 120 6.24 5.02 -2.32
CA ASN A 120 6.15 4.41 -0.99
C ASN A 120 4.72 3.98 -0.62
N LEU A 121 3.68 4.63 -1.15
CA LEU A 121 2.30 4.17 -1.04
C LEU A 121 2.08 2.82 -1.73
N ALA A 122 2.60 2.64 -2.94
CA ALA A 122 2.55 1.36 -3.62
C ALA A 122 3.35 0.29 -2.86
N LEU A 123 4.59 0.61 -2.47
CA LEU A 123 5.48 -0.33 -1.77
C LEU A 123 5.01 -0.68 -0.36
N GLY A 124 4.20 0.17 0.27
CA GLY A 124 3.54 -0.09 1.55
C GLY A 124 2.35 -1.05 1.45
N CYS A 125 1.89 -1.39 0.24
CA CYS A 125 0.95 -2.50 0.06
C CYS A 125 1.67 -3.85 0.20
N ASP A 126 0.93 -4.91 0.53
CA ASP A 126 1.50 -6.26 0.69
C ASP A 126 2.03 -6.77 -0.66
N LEU A 127 1.26 -6.54 -1.73
CA LEU A 127 1.57 -6.96 -3.09
C LEU A 127 1.57 -5.76 -4.04
N VAL A 128 2.50 -5.77 -4.98
CA VAL A 128 2.59 -4.77 -6.05
C VAL A 128 2.53 -5.47 -7.40
N VAL A 129 1.53 -5.12 -8.21
CA VAL A 129 1.40 -5.52 -9.61
C VAL A 129 1.59 -4.27 -10.46
N ALA A 130 2.53 -4.32 -11.40
CA ALA A 130 2.85 -3.20 -12.26
C ALA A 130 2.54 -3.51 -13.73
N ALA A 131 2.07 -2.51 -14.46
CA ALA A 131 2.06 -2.55 -15.91
C ALA A 131 3.50 -2.38 -16.42
N ASP A 132 3.78 -2.89 -17.62
CA ASP A 132 5.06 -2.70 -18.33
C ASP A 132 5.44 -1.22 -18.53
N ASN A 133 4.44 -0.34 -18.59
CA ASN A 133 4.62 1.12 -18.67
C ASN A 133 4.91 1.82 -17.32
N ALA A 134 4.94 1.07 -16.21
CA ALA A 134 5.12 1.64 -14.88
C ALA A 134 6.55 2.16 -14.65
N ARG A 135 6.65 3.22 -13.86
CA ARG A 135 7.89 3.92 -13.52
C ARG A 135 7.93 4.28 -12.06
N PHE A 136 9.00 3.89 -11.37
CA PHE A 136 9.18 4.07 -9.93
C PHE A 136 10.32 5.02 -9.63
N SER A 137 10.23 5.81 -8.56
CA SER A 137 11.35 6.68 -8.14
C SER A 137 11.22 7.19 -6.72
N GLU A 138 12.31 7.09 -5.95
CA GLU A 138 12.52 7.78 -4.67
C GLU A 138 13.05 9.21 -4.90
N ILE A 139 12.32 10.01 -5.67
CA ILE A 139 12.73 11.32 -6.23
C ILE A 139 13.16 12.39 -5.19
N PHE A 140 13.00 12.13 -3.90
CA PHE A 140 13.12 13.08 -2.79
C PHE A 140 14.41 13.90 -2.83
N VAL A 141 15.56 13.27 -3.06
CA VAL A 141 16.87 13.95 -3.12
C VAL A 141 16.91 15.03 -4.21
N ARG A 142 16.25 14.80 -5.35
CA ARG A 142 16.15 15.77 -6.46
C ARG A 142 15.24 16.95 -6.12
N ARG A 143 14.52 16.88 -5.00
CA ARG A 143 13.67 17.94 -4.44
C ARG A 143 14.24 18.54 -3.14
N GLY A 144 15.46 18.15 -2.74
CA GLY A 144 16.05 18.57 -1.47
C GLY A 144 15.31 18.01 -0.25
N LEU A 145 14.66 16.86 -0.40
CA LEU A 145 13.88 16.20 0.63
C LEU A 145 14.51 14.83 0.98
N SER A 146 14.23 14.35 2.19
CA SER A 146 14.45 12.95 2.58
C SER A 146 13.23 12.09 2.27
N LEU A 147 13.38 10.77 2.38
CA LEU A 147 12.28 9.81 2.27
C LEU A 147 11.13 10.13 3.25
N ASP A 148 9.89 9.92 2.81
CA ASP A 148 8.69 9.96 3.63
C ASP A 148 7.77 8.74 3.38
N PHE A 149 6.55 8.78 3.94
CA PHE A 149 5.52 7.73 3.80
C PHE A 149 6.06 6.30 4.05
N GLY A 150 6.96 6.15 5.02
CA GLY A 150 7.53 4.85 5.38
C GLY A 150 8.64 4.32 4.46
N GLY A 151 9.09 5.08 3.46
CA GLY A 151 10.15 4.66 2.51
C GLY A 151 11.43 4.17 3.18
N SER A 152 11.87 4.85 4.23
CA SER A 152 13.05 4.46 5.02
C SER A 152 12.89 3.13 5.77
N TRP A 153 11.65 2.67 5.95
CA TRP A 153 11.33 1.40 6.60
C TRP A 153 11.12 0.28 5.59
N VAL A 154 10.37 0.53 4.49
CA VAL A 154 9.96 -0.51 3.54
C VAL A 154 11.03 -0.87 2.51
N LEU A 155 11.79 0.11 1.99
CA LEU A 155 12.81 -0.14 0.97
C LEU A 155 13.89 -1.14 1.42
N PRO A 156 14.57 -0.97 2.57
CA PRO A 156 15.60 -1.91 2.99
C PRO A 156 15.05 -3.31 3.26
N ARG A 157 13.75 -3.43 3.58
CA ARG A 157 13.08 -4.72 3.80
C ARG A 157 12.77 -5.46 2.50
N ARG A 158 12.56 -4.73 1.40
CA ARG A 158 12.31 -5.30 0.08
C ARG A 158 13.59 -5.62 -0.69
N VAL A 159 14.56 -4.70 -0.70
CA VAL A 159 15.72 -4.78 -1.61
C VAL A 159 17.08 -4.81 -0.90
N GLY A 160 17.08 -4.82 0.43
CA GLY A 160 18.30 -4.69 1.23
C GLY A 160 18.80 -3.25 1.31
N LEU A 161 19.63 -2.97 2.33
CA LEU A 161 20.04 -1.60 2.67
C LEU A 161 20.86 -0.90 1.58
N HIS A 162 21.68 -1.63 0.83
CA HIS A 162 22.56 -1.05 -0.18
C HIS A 162 21.77 -0.53 -1.40
N ARG A 163 20.86 -1.34 -1.96
CA ARG A 163 19.95 -0.90 -3.04
C ARG A 163 18.97 0.17 -2.57
N ALA A 164 18.48 0.08 -1.33
CA ALA A 164 17.63 1.13 -0.76
C ALA A 164 18.34 2.50 -0.74
N LYS A 165 19.64 2.53 -0.40
CA LYS A 165 20.46 3.75 -0.46
C LYS A 165 20.69 4.22 -1.88
N GLU A 166 20.96 3.33 -2.82
CA GLU A 166 21.10 3.67 -4.25
C GLU A 166 19.84 4.39 -4.77
N LEU A 167 18.66 3.79 -4.58
CA LEU A 167 17.39 4.37 -4.98
C LEU A 167 17.16 5.75 -4.34
N ALA A 168 17.40 5.87 -3.03
CA ALA A 168 17.16 7.11 -2.28
C ALA A 168 18.18 8.22 -2.57
N PHE A 169 19.46 7.88 -2.81
CA PHE A 169 20.54 8.86 -3.00
C PHE A 169 20.56 9.46 -4.40
N PHE A 170 20.19 8.68 -5.41
CA PHE A 170 20.18 9.16 -6.80
C PHE A 170 18.78 9.63 -7.25
N GLY A 171 17.71 9.06 -6.65
CA GLY A 171 16.33 9.39 -7.00
C GLY A 171 16.05 9.21 -8.49
N GLU A 172 16.68 8.20 -9.11
CA GLU A 172 16.47 7.88 -10.52
C GLU A 172 15.09 7.28 -10.75
N ILE A 173 14.63 7.37 -11.99
CA ILE A 173 13.41 6.69 -12.42
C ILE A 173 13.82 5.33 -12.95
N ILE A 174 13.27 4.26 -12.37
CA ILE A 174 13.45 2.88 -12.85
C ILE A 174 12.17 2.38 -13.52
N GLY A 175 12.32 1.50 -14.51
CA GLY A 175 11.20 0.87 -15.21
C GLY A 175 10.59 -0.28 -14.42
N ALA A 176 9.45 -0.79 -14.90
CA ALA A 176 8.76 -1.93 -14.29
C ALA A 176 9.65 -3.20 -14.21
N THR A 177 10.41 -3.49 -15.27
CA THR A 177 11.32 -4.65 -15.33
C THR A 177 12.41 -4.56 -14.26
N ASP A 178 13.12 -3.43 -14.17
CA ASP A 178 14.16 -3.22 -13.15
C ASP A 178 13.57 -3.33 -11.74
N ALA A 179 12.39 -2.75 -11.52
CA ALA A 179 11.69 -2.82 -10.23
C ALA A 179 11.32 -4.27 -9.85
N TYR A 180 10.96 -5.10 -10.82
CA TYR A 180 10.73 -6.54 -10.62
C TYR A 180 12.03 -7.28 -10.30
N GLU A 181 13.09 -7.08 -11.08
CA GLU A 181 14.40 -7.73 -10.86
C GLU A 181 15.04 -7.34 -9.51
N MET A 182 14.77 -6.12 -9.04
CA MET A 182 15.22 -5.67 -7.73
C MET A 182 14.41 -6.27 -6.57
N GLY A 183 13.19 -6.75 -6.80
CA GLY A 183 12.27 -7.25 -5.78
C GLY A 183 11.30 -6.20 -5.21
N LEU A 184 11.16 -5.03 -5.85
CA LEU A 184 10.18 -4.02 -5.46
C LEU A 184 8.75 -4.41 -5.87
N VAL A 185 8.62 -5.07 -7.03
CA VAL A 185 7.34 -5.45 -7.65
C VAL A 185 7.19 -6.97 -7.67
N ASN A 186 6.00 -7.48 -7.33
CA ASN A 186 5.74 -8.91 -7.34
C ASN A 186 5.52 -9.45 -8.76
N ARG A 187 4.84 -8.68 -9.63
CA ARG A 187 4.56 -9.06 -11.03
C ARG A 187 4.53 -7.85 -11.95
N VAL A 188 5.07 -8.03 -13.15
CA VAL A 188 4.92 -7.11 -14.28
C VAL A 188 4.11 -7.80 -15.37
N VAL A 189 3.10 -7.12 -15.89
CA VAL A 189 2.23 -7.60 -16.98
C VAL A 189 2.02 -6.49 -18.01
N ALA A 190 1.50 -6.82 -19.20
CA ALA A 190 1.17 -5.78 -20.16
C ALA A 190 0.09 -4.84 -19.59
N ASP A 191 0.14 -3.55 -19.91
CA ASP A 191 -0.84 -2.55 -19.42
C ASP A 191 -2.30 -2.93 -19.71
N VAL A 192 -2.53 -3.64 -20.82
CA VAL A 192 -3.86 -4.13 -21.23
C VAL A 192 -4.36 -5.33 -20.41
N GLU A 193 -3.47 -6.03 -19.71
CA GLU A 193 -3.78 -7.26 -18.94
C GLU A 193 -3.89 -7.01 -17.44
N ILE A 194 -3.36 -5.89 -16.94
CA ILE A 194 -3.22 -5.65 -15.50
C ILE A 194 -4.55 -5.62 -14.73
N ASP A 195 -5.64 -5.14 -15.33
CA ASP A 195 -6.95 -5.15 -14.65
C ASP A 195 -7.42 -6.60 -14.42
N GLN A 196 -7.41 -7.42 -15.46
CA GLN A 196 -7.75 -8.84 -15.36
C GLN A 196 -6.86 -9.58 -14.36
N PHE A 197 -5.55 -9.30 -14.38
CA PHE A 197 -4.60 -9.95 -13.48
C PHE A 197 -4.85 -9.59 -12.02
N VAL A 198 -5.06 -8.30 -11.72
CA VAL A 198 -5.35 -7.83 -10.36
C VAL A 198 -6.69 -8.36 -9.88
N ASP A 199 -7.72 -8.40 -10.74
CA ASP A 199 -9.03 -8.95 -10.39
C ASP A 199 -8.96 -10.46 -10.08
N GLU A 200 -8.10 -11.20 -10.77
CA GLU A 200 -7.84 -12.61 -10.45
C GLU A 200 -7.19 -12.77 -9.07
N TRP A 201 -6.14 -11.99 -8.78
CA TRP A 201 -5.47 -12.02 -7.48
C TRP A 201 -6.40 -11.60 -6.34
N ALA A 202 -7.15 -10.51 -6.55
CA ALA A 202 -8.08 -9.99 -5.56
C ALA A 202 -9.19 -11.01 -5.26
N ARG A 203 -9.76 -11.66 -6.28
CA ARG A 203 -10.76 -12.73 -6.07
C ARG A 203 -10.19 -13.94 -5.34
N LYS A 204 -8.97 -14.38 -5.67
CA LYS A 204 -8.31 -15.49 -4.96
C LYS A 204 -8.10 -15.17 -3.48
N LEU A 205 -7.63 -13.96 -3.17
CA LEU A 205 -7.44 -13.52 -1.80
C LEU A 205 -8.77 -13.34 -1.06
N ALA A 206 -9.80 -12.78 -1.71
CA ALA A 206 -11.13 -12.59 -1.13
C ALA A 206 -11.86 -13.93 -0.86
N ALA A 207 -11.58 -14.95 -1.66
CA ALA A 207 -12.08 -16.31 -1.44
C ALA A 207 -11.34 -17.05 -0.31
N GLY A 208 -10.17 -16.57 0.14
CA GLY A 208 -9.34 -17.19 1.17
C GLY A 208 -9.87 -17.00 2.61
N PRO A 209 -9.21 -17.60 3.61
CA PRO A 209 -9.59 -17.52 5.02
C PRO A 209 -9.13 -16.19 5.63
N PRO A 210 -10.02 -15.20 5.86
CA PRO A 210 -9.61 -13.83 6.17
C PRO A 210 -8.85 -13.72 7.49
N ILE A 211 -9.23 -14.49 8.52
CA ILE A 211 -8.54 -14.47 9.82
C ILE A 211 -7.11 -14.99 9.68
N ALA A 212 -6.92 -16.13 9.00
CA ALA A 212 -5.58 -16.70 8.82
C ALA A 212 -4.69 -15.81 7.95
N LEU A 213 -5.24 -15.17 6.91
CA LEU A 213 -4.52 -14.19 6.10
C LEU A 213 -4.08 -12.97 6.91
N ALA A 214 -4.98 -12.40 7.72
CA ALA A 214 -4.67 -11.26 8.58
C ALA A 214 -3.59 -11.59 9.63
N GLN A 215 -3.70 -12.76 10.28
CA GLN A 215 -2.70 -13.25 11.22
C GLN A 215 -1.34 -13.45 10.54
N SER A 216 -1.31 -14.10 9.37
CA SER A 216 -0.07 -14.34 8.62
C SER A 216 0.59 -13.03 8.20
N LYS A 217 -0.19 -12.05 7.74
CA LYS A 217 0.30 -10.71 7.42
C LYS A 217 0.94 -10.04 8.64
N GLN A 218 0.28 -10.09 9.79
CA GLN A 218 0.81 -9.50 11.02
C GLN A 218 2.14 -10.16 11.46
N LEU A 219 2.21 -11.50 11.44
CA LEU A 219 3.43 -12.24 11.78
C LEU A 219 4.61 -11.83 10.88
N LEU A 220 4.39 -11.80 9.56
CA LEU A 220 5.43 -11.42 8.60
C LEU A 220 5.87 -9.96 8.76
N ASN A 221 4.93 -9.04 8.99
CA ASN A 221 5.25 -7.62 9.20
C ASN A 221 6.08 -7.36 10.46
N ASN A 222 5.90 -8.19 11.50
CA ASN A 222 6.63 -8.06 12.76
C ASN A 222 8.00 -8.76 12.77
N SER A 223 8.26 -9.67 11.83
CA SER A 223 9.42 -10.58 11.81
C SER A 223 10.78 -9.92 12.05
N LEU A 224 10.99 -8.70 11.57
CA LEU A 224 12.27 -7.99 11.68
C LEU A 224 12.50 -7.27 13.02
N ASN A 225 11.50 -7.29 13.91
CA ASN A 225 11.57 -6.66 15.23
C ASN A 225 11.54 -7.68 16.38
N LEU A 226 11.48 -8.97 16.06
CA LEU A 226 11.33 -10.06 17.03
C LEU A 226 12.52 -11.01 16.98
N THR A 227 12.77 -11.71 18.08
CA THR A 227 13.61 -12.92 18.04
C THR A 227 12.85 -14.08 17.40
N LEU A 228 13.56 -15.15 17.03
CA LEU A 228 12.93 -16.36 16.50
C LEU A 228 11.95 -16.96 17.52
N GLU A 229 12.33 -17.00 18.80
CA GLU A 229 11.48 -17.52 19.88
C GLU A 229 10.17 -16.71 20.00
N GLN A 230 10.27 -15.38 19.97
CA GLN A 230 9.09 -14.51 20.00
C GLN A 230 8.19 -14.72 18.77
N ALA A 231 8.78 -14.90 17.59
CA ALA A 231 8.02 -15.18 16.38
C ALA A 231 7.28 -16.53 16.46
N LEU A 232 7.91 -17.57 17.00
CA LEU A 232 7.30 -18.89 17.20
C LEU A 232 6.17 -18.86 18.24
N ASP A 233 6.32 -18.07 19.31
CA ASP A 233 5.26 -17.86 20.30
C ASP A 233 4.04 -17.15 19.67
N ASP A 234 4.28 -16.12 18.87
CA ASP A 234 3.22 -15.41 18.12
C ASP A 234 2.55 -16.35 17.10
N GLU A 235 3.30 -17.21 16.40
CA GLU A 235 2.77 -18.23 15.49
C GLU A 235 1.87 -19.24 16.22
N ALA A 236 2.29 -19.72 17.39
CA ALA A 236 1.51 -20.66 18.20
C ALA A 236 0.18 -20.03 18.66
N ALA A 237 0.20 -18.75 19.06
CA ALA A 237 -1.00 -18.00 19.40
C ALA A 237 -1.94 -17.85 18.20
N ALA A 238 -1.40 -17.45 17.03
CA ALA A 238 -2.15 -17.30 15.79
C ALA A 238 -2.81 -18.63 15.35
N GLN A 239 -2.07 -19.74 15.41
CA GLN A 239 -2.60 -21.06 15.07
C GLN A 239 -3.72 -21.49 16.04
N THR A 240 -3.56 -21.23 17.34
CA THR A 240 -4.60 -21.53 18.33
C THR A 240 -5.91 -20.78 18.02
N ILE A 241 -5.81 -19.51 17.64
CA ILE A 241 -6.96 -18.72 17.17
C ILE A 241 -7.55 -19.36 15.93
N ASN A 242 -6.74 -19.65 14.90
CA ASN A 242 -7.22 -20.23 13.64
C ASN A 242 -7.93 -21.58 13.86
N PHE A 243 -7.40 -22.47 14.70
CA PHE A 243 -8.04 -23.75 15.03
C PHE A 243 -9.37 -23.60 15.76
N SER A 244 -9.61 -22.46 16.42
CA SER A 244 -10.90 -22.15 17.04
C SER A 244 -11.96 -21.62 16.06
N THR A 245 -11.58 -21.25 14.83
CA THR A 245 -12.49 -20.74 13.80
C THR A 245 -13.22 -21.87 13.07
N SER A 246 -14.41 -21.55 12.53
CA SER A 246 -15.17 -22.41 11.62
C SER A 246 -14.48 -22.63 10.27
N ASP A 247 -13.60 -21.71 9.87
CA ASP A 247 -12.85 -21.78 8.61
C ASP A 247 -11.87 -22.97 8.58
N THR A 248 -11.17 -23.24 9.69
CA THR A 248 -10.29 -24.41 9.78
C THR A 248 -11.09 -25.72 9.69
N ALA A 249 -12.25 -25.78 10.35
CA ALA A 249 -13.14 -26.94 10.25
C ALA A 249 -13.69 -27.13 8.82
N GLU A 250 -14.00 -26.03 8.14
CA GLU A 250 -14.42 -26.05 6.74
C GLU A 250 -13.32 -26.53 5.80
N ALA A 251 -12.07 -26.08 5.98
CA ALA A 251 -10.93 -26.56 5.20
C ALA A 251 -10.76 -28.08 5.33
N MET A 252 -10.85 -28.61 6.56
CA MET A 252 -10.74 -30.06 6.81
C MET A 252 -11.86 -30.86 6.13
N ARG A 253 -13.11 -30.37 6.18
CA ARG A 253 -14.23 -30.99 5.48
C ARG A 253 -14.07 -30.95 3.97
N ALA A 254 -13.77 -29.77 3.42
CA ALA A 254 -13.60 -29.56 1.98
C ALA A 254 -12.49 -30.44 1.40
N PHE A 255 -11.38 -30.61 2.13
CA PHE A 255 -10.29 -31.51 1.76
C PHE A 255 -10.76 -32.98 1.66
N THR A 256 -11.50 -33.44 2.67
CA THR A 256 -12.05 -34.81 2.69
C THR A 256 -13.07 -35.04 1.56
N GLU A 257 -13.88 -34.02 1.27
CA GLU A 257 -14.92 -34.04 0.23
C GLU A 257 -14.39 -33.72 -1.19
N LYS A 258 -13.10 -33.39 -1.33
CA LYS A 258 -12.45 -33.01 -2.60
C LYS A 258 -13.15 -31.86 -3.33
N ARG A 259 -13.51 -30.82 -2.59
CA ARG A 259 -14.10 -29.58 -3.12
C ARG A 259 -13.34 -28.36 -2.61
N ASP A 260 -13.60 -27.21 -3.21
CA ASP A 260 -13.05 -25.96 -2.70
C ASP A 260 -13.73 -25.57 -1.36
N PRO A 261 -12.95 -25.07 -0.38
CA PRO A 261 -13.49 -24.59 0.89
C PRO A 261 -14.23 -23.26 0.73
N LYS A 262 -15.22 -23.01 1.60
CA LYS A 262 -15.95 -21.73 1.65
C LYS A 262 -15.71 -21.02 2.98
N PHE A 263 -14.74 -20.11 3.00
CA PHE A 263 -14.35 -19.40 4.22
C PHE A 263 -15.29 -18.24 4.54
N THR A 264 -15.67 -18.09 5.81
CA THR A 264 -16.58 -17.06 6.32
C THR A 264 -15.93 -16.07 7.27
N GLY A 265 -14.72 -16.37 7.80
CA GLY A 265 -14.02 -15.50 8.73
C GLY A 265 -14.64 -15.48 10.12
N ARG A 266 -15.13 -16.63 10.59
CA ARG A 266 -15.78 -16.81 11.90
C ARG A 266 -15.22 -18.02 12.60
#